data_AF-A0A318RBA8-F1
#
_entry.id   AF-A0A318RBA8-F1
#
_cell.length_a   1.000
_cell.length_b   1.000
_cell.length_c   1.000
_cell.angle_alpha   90.00
_cell.angle_beta   90.00
_cell.angle_gamma   90.00
#
_symmetry.space_group_name_H-M   'P 1'
#
loop_
_entity.id
_entity.type
_entity.pdbx_description
1 polymer ?
#
loop_
_entity_poly.entity_id
_entity_poly.type
_entity_poly.pdbx_seq_one_letter_code
_entity_poly.pdbx_strand_id
1 'polypeptide(L)'
;MAYRQSGRKIAIVGHSEAGLIIAWVMKFYPSVAEVTDDAVSLAGPMNGTALADALCVPGQCAPIAWQLRMNSELHKAFDNRALPPGVSVTSIGSAFDTVVFPKPGASRLAGASNVTVQNLCPGRPVEHGTLLVDGVTYRLVMDALTHGGPADPARIGNSACSETFMPHIDPAGVTSSVMTLTSLATGLADPAGWVSHEPPLPAYAGSPP
;
A
#
# COMPACT_ATOMS: atom_id res chain seq x y z
N MET A 1 -1.26 -17.13 -12.27
CA MET A 1 -1.21 -17.39 -13.73
C MET A 1 0.03 -16.78 -14.36
N ALA A 2 0.41 -15.54 -14.03
CA ALA A 2 1.61 -14.88 -14.54
C ALA A 2 2.93 -15.66 -14.34
N TYR A 3 3.23 -16.14 -13.12
CA TYR A 3 4.42 -16.99 -12.87
C TYR A 3 4.44 -18.25 -13.75
N ARG A 4 3.31 -18.98 -13.80
CA ARG A 4 3.20 -20.21 -14.63
C ARG A 4 3.35 -19.95 -16.12
N GLN A 5 2.92 -18.80 -16.62
CA GLN A 5 3.01 -18.45 -18.04
C GLN A 5 4.41 -17.98 -18.43
N SER A 6 5.09 -17.25 -17.55
CA SER A 6 6.40 -16.65 -17.86
C SER A 6 7.59 -17.52 -17.43
N GLY A 7 7.41 -18.41 -16.44
CA GLY A 7 8.51 -19.12 -15.79
C GLY A 7 9.44 -18.21 -14.98
N ARG A 8 9.04 -16.96 -14.76
CA ARG A 8 9.83 -15.93 -14.06
C ARG A 8 9.08 -15.48 -12.82
N LYS A 9 9.82 -15.16 -11.75
CA LYS A 9 9.25 -14.46 -10.60
C LYS A 9 8.54 -13.18 -11.05
N ILE A 10 7.49 -12.83 -10.33
CA ILE A 10 6.64 -11.69 -10.63
C ILE A 10 6.92 -10.54 -9.67
N ALA A 11 6.57 -9.33 -10.11
CA ALA A 11 6.44 -8.18 -9.21
C ALA A 11 4.96 -7.90 -8.96
N ILE A 12 4.64 -7.40 -7.77
CA ILE A 12 3.28 -7.00 -7.40
C ILE A 12 3.30 -5.57 -6.89
N VAL A 13 2.48 -4.71 -7.49
CA VAL A 13 2.34 -3.30 -7.10
C VAL A 13 0.91 -3.06 -6.63
N GLY A 14 0.74 -2.46 -5.45
CA GLY A 14 -0.58 -2.21 -4.86
C GLY A 14 -0.68 -0.84 -4.21
N HIS A 15 -1.82 -0.18 -4.41
CA HIS A 15 -2.13 1.12 -3.85
C HIS A 15 -3.12 1.01 -2.69
N SER A 16 -2.97 1.89 -1.70
CA SER A 16 -3.84 1.94 -0.52
C SER A 16 -3.88 0.59 0.20
N GLU A 17 -5.06 0.10 0.57
CA GLU A 17 -5.27 -1.23 1.16
C GLU A 17 -4.56 -2.35 0.38
N ALA A 18 -4.50 -2.28 -0.95
CA ALA A 18 -3.83 -3.32 -1.75
C ALA A 18 -2.34 -3.45 -1.42
N GLY A 19 -1.68 -2.36 -1.00
CA GLY A 19 -0.31 -2.41 -0.49
C GLY A 19 -0.17 -3.30 0.76
N LEU A 20 -1.09 -3.14 1.71
CA LEU A 20 -1.17 -3.98 2.92
C LEU A 20 -1.51 -5.42 2.55
N ILE A 21 -2.48 -5.63 1.64
CA ILE A 21 -2.88 -6.98 1.19
C ILE A 21 -1.71 -7.75 0.57
N ILE A 22 -0.88 -7.10 -0.25
CA ILE A 22 0.31 -7.74 -0.84
C ILE A 22 1.26 -8.22 0.26
N ALA A 23 1.58 -7.34 1.21
CA ALA A 23 2.44 -7.68 2.34
C ALA A 23 1.84 -8.79 3.20
N TRP A 24 0.53 -8.74 3.48
CA TRP A 24 -0.19 -9.78 4.20
C TRP A 24 -0.08 -11.13 3.49
N VAL A 25 -0.43 -11.18 2.21
CA VAL A 25 -0.38 -12.43 1.44
C VAL A 25 1.02 -13.03 1.44
N MET A 26 2.07 -12.22 1.29
CA MET A 26 3.45 -12.72 1.37
C MET A 26 3.83 -13.27 2.75
N LYS A 27 3.37 -12.62 3.84
CA LYS A 27 3.65 -13.07 5.22
C LYS A 27 2.94 -14.37 5.59
N PHE A 28 1.74 -14.62 5.04
CA PHE A 28 0.90 -15.76 5.41
C PHE A 28 0.87 -16.89 4.37
N TYR A 29 1.33 -16.65 3.14
CA TYR A 29 1.35 -17.65 2.06
C TYR A 29 2.76 -17.78 1.46
N PRO A 30 3.62 -18.67 1.99
CA PRO A 30 5.00 -18.83 1.53
C PRO A 30 5.13 -19.11 0.02
N SER A 31 4.19 -19.85 -0.56
CA SER A 31 4.17 -20.14 -2.00
C SER A 31 3.99 -18.90 -2.87
N VAL A 32 3.40 -17.82 -2.35
CA VAL A 32 3.34 -16.52 -3.04
C VAL A 32 4.68 -15.82 -2.93
N ALA A 33 5.32 -15.85 -1.77
CA ALA A 33 6.65 -15.27 -1.58
C ALA A 33 7.70 -15.93 -2.49
N GLU A 34 7.66 -17.26 -2.64
CA GLU A 34 8.58 -18.02 -3.51
C GLU A 34 8.57 -17.57 -4.97
N VAL A 35 7.42 -17.12 -5.47
CA VAL A 35 7.25 -16.70 -6.86
C VAL A 35 7.27 -15.19 -7.04
N THR A 36 7.51 -14.43 -5.97
CA THR A 36 7.57 -12.96 -6.00
C THR A 36 9.03 -12.50 -5.91
N ASP A 37 9.39 -11.54 -6.76
CA ASP A 37 10.69 -10.86 -6.72
C ASP A 37 10.55 -9.53 -5.96
N ASP A 38 9.57 -8.73 -6.38
CA ASP A 38 9.29 -7.40 -5.82
C ASP A 38 7.85 -7.25 -5.35
N ALA A 39 7.70 -6.60 -4.21
CA ALA A 39 6.43 -6.12 -3.69
C ALA A 39 6.51 -4.62 -3.40
N VAL A 40 5.72 -3.84 -4.12
CA VAL A 40 5.73 -2.38 -4.04
C VAL A 40 4.38 -1.88 -3.54
N SER A 41 4.37 -1.23 -2.39
CA SER A 41 3.20 -0.56 -1.84
C SER A 41 3.25 0.94 -2.13
N LEU A 42 2.12 1.49 -2.59
CA LEU A 42 1.88 2.92 -2.75
C LEU A 42 0.82 3.35 -1.73
N ALA A 43 1.21 4.16 -0.75
CA ALA A 43 0.35 4.58 0.37
C ALA A 43 -0.38 3.41 1.07
N GLY A 44 0.32 2.29 1.29
CA GLY A 44 -0.25 1.21 2.09
C GLY A 44 -0.43 1.63 3.55
N PRO A 45 -1.57 1.33 4.20
CA PRO A 45 -1.75 1.52 5.63
C PRO A 45 -1.08 0.39 6.41
N MET A 46 0.26 0.32 6.38
CA MET A 46 1.05 -0.79 6.95
C MET A 46 0.95 -0.90 8.47
N ASN A 47 0.65 0.20 9.15
CA ASN A 47 0.41 0.25 10.60
C ASN A 47 -1.00 0.76 10.93
N GLY A 48 -1.94 0.65 9.98
CA GLY A 48 -3.26 1.26 10.04
C GLY A 48 -3.26 2.75 9.70
N THR A 49 -4.41 3.39 9.91
CA THR A 49 -4.57 4.84 9.74
C THR A 49 -5.53 5.44 10.76
N ALA A 50 -5.20 6.63 11.23
CA ALA A 50 -6.05 7.42 12.12
C ALA A 50 -7.35 7.89 11.44
N LEU A 51 -7.42 7.92 10.11
CA LEU A 51 -8.70 8.12 9.41
C LEU A 51 -9.71 7.01 9.76
N ALA A 52 -9.24 5.77 9.77
CA ALA A 52 -10.07 4.61 10.07
C ALA A 52 -10.54 4.64 11.53
N ASP A 53 -9.69 5.08 12.46
CA ASP A 53 -10.11 5.33 13.84
C ASP A 53 -11.24 6.37 13.91
N ALA A 54 -11.11 7.49 13.17
CA ALA A 54 -12.13 8.53 13.12
C ALA A 54 -13.46 8.02 12.56
N LEU A 55 -13.42 7.23 11.48
CA LEU A 55 -14.61 6.66 10.85
C LEU A 55 -15.38 5.71 11.78
N CYS A 56 -14.71 5.06 12.73
CA CYS A 56 -15.31 4.10 13.64
C CYS A 56 -15.67 4.69 15.03
N VAL A 57 -15.47 6.00 15.25
CA VAL A 57 -15.88 6.71 16.48
C VAL A 57 -17.36 6.47 16.85
N PRO A 58 -18.33 6.43 15.91
CA PRO A 58 -19.73 6.15 16.25
C PRO A 58 -19.99 4.75 16.80
N GLY A 59 -19.00 3.85 16.82
CA GLY A 59 -19.13 2.46 17.26
C GLY A 59 -19.72 1.52 16.20
N GLN A 60 -20.03 2.03 15.00
CA GLN A 60 -20.37 1.24 13.82
C GLN A 60 -19.72 1.89 12.59
N CYS A 61 -19.06 1.09 11.76
CA CYS A 61 -18.42 1.52 10.53
C CYS A 61 -18.25 0.32 9.60
N ALA A 62 -17.80 0.55 8.37
CA ALA A 62 -17.50 -0.51 7.42
C ALA A 62 -16.44 -1.50 7.97
N PRO A 63 -16.53 -2.81 7.68
CA PRO A 63 -15.57 -3.82 8.16
C PRO A 63 -14.11 -3.49 7.88
N ILE A 64 -13.83 -2.96 6.68
CA ILE A 64 -12.49 -2.49 6.28
C ILE A 64 -11.99 -1.35 7.18
N ALA A 65 -12.86 -0.42 7.59
CA ALA A 65 -12.45 0.65 8.49
C ALA A 65 -12.00 0.06 9.82
N TRP A 66 -12.71 -0.91 10.40
CA TRP A 66 -12.25 -1.61 11.60
C TRP A 66 -10.88 -2.27 11.42
N GLN A 67 -10.69 -3.00 10.32
CA GLN A 67 -9.45 -3.71 10.03
C GLN A 67 -8.25 -2.78 9.81
N LEU A 68 -8.48 -1.57 9.28
CA LEU A 68 -7.44 -0.56 9.03
C LEU A 68 -7.22 0.41 10.19
N ARG A 69 -7.90 0.24 11.32
CA ARG A 69 -7.64 1.02 12.53
C ARG A 69 -6.22 0.81 13.03
N MET A 70 -5.66 1.83 13.66
CA MET A 70 -4.40 1.71 14.36
C MET A 70 -4.59 0.70 15.51
N ASN A 71 -3.70 -0.29 15.62
CA ASN A 71 -3.79 -1.39 16.59
C ASN A 71 -5.01 -2.32 16.43
N SER A 72 -5.55 -2.46 15.22
CA SER A 72 -6.54 -3.51 14.92
C SER A 72 -5.97 -4.91 15.14
N GLU A 73 -6.83 -5.91 15.33
CA GLU A 73 -6.42 -7.32 15.40
C GLU A 73 -5.72 -7.75 14.11
N LEU A 74 -6.15 -7.24 12.95
CA LEU A 74 -5.44 -7.42 11.69
C LEU A 74 -4.02 -6.91 11.78
N HIS A 75 -3.78 -5.67 12.23
CA HIS A 75 -2.43 -5.13 12.32
C HIS A 75 -1.57 -5.86 13.35
N LYS A 76 -2.15 -6.26 14.50
CA LYS A 76 -1.43 -7.09 15.49
C LYS A 76 -0.97 -8.41 14.88
N ALA A 77 -1.85 -9.11 14.15
CA ALA A 77 -1.50 -10.36 13.48
C ALA A 77 -0.47 -10.15 12.36
N PHE A 78 -0.60 -9.05 11.61
CA PHE A 78 0.33 -8.65 10.56
C PHE A 78 1.73 -8.39 11.13
N ASP A 79 1.83 -7.66 12.25
CA ASP A 79 3.10 -7.28 12.88
C ASP A 79 3.79 -8.46 13.57
N ASN A 80 3.03 -9.45 14.03
CA ASN A 80 3.56 -10.68 14.61
C ASN A 80 4.27 -11.60 13.59
N ARG A 81 4.29 -11.24 12.30
CA ARG A 81 5.01 -11.98 11.26
C ARG A 81 5.98 -11.07 10.51
N ALA A 82 7.23 -11.53 10.41
CA ALA A 82 8.25 -10.86 9.61
C ALA A 82 7.98 -11.01 8.11
N LEU A 83 8.52 -10.09 7.31
CA LEU A 83 8.55 -10.28 5.86
C LEU A 83 9.37 -11.52 5.49
N PRO A 84 8.93 -12.31 4.49
CA PRO A 84 9.68 -13.48 4.05
C PRO A 84 11.02 -13.06 3.44
N PRO A 85 12.09 -13.86 3.63
CA PRO A 85 13.37 -13.58 3.00
C PRO A 85 13.28 -13.75 1.48
N GLY A 86 14.14 -13.04 0.75
CA GLY A 86 14.27 -13.22 -0.71
C GLY A 86 13.20 -12.52 -1.55
N VAL A 87 12.36 -11.68 -0.92
CA VAL A 87 11.47 -10.73 -1.62
C VAL A 87 11.92 -9.31 -1.32
N SER A 88 12.10 -8.52 -2.37
CA SER A 88 12.39 -7.10 -2.30
C SER A 88 11.11 -6.33 -1.99
N VAL A 89 11.02 -5.71 -0.81
CA VAL A 89 9.81 -4.99 -0.41
C VAL A 89 10.08 -3.49 -0.35
N THR A 90 9.26 -2.73 -1.07
CA THR A 90 9.29 -1.26 -1.10
C THR A 90 7.96 -0.72 -0.60
N SER A 91 7.99 0.20 0.36
CA SER A 91 6.82 0.97 0.78
C SER A 91 7.03 2.44 0.48
N ILE A 92 6.21 2.97 -0.43
CA ILE A 92 6.24 4.36 -0.89
C ILE A 92 5.06 5.09 -0.26
N GLY A 93 5.34 6.09 0.58
CA GLY A 93 4.33 6.97 1.17
C GLY A 93 4.46 8.41 0.69
N SER A 94 3.63 9.29 1.26
CA SER A 94 3.76 10.73 1.07
C SER A 94 3.56 11.48 2.38
N ALA A 95 4.29 12.57 2.56
CA ALA A 95 4.12 13.53 3.66
C ALA A 95 2.81 14.35 3.54
N PHE A 96 2.16 14.34 2.39
CA PHE A 96 0.90 15.04 2.17
C PHE A 96 -0.34 14.15 2.38
N ASP A 97 -0.22 12.82 2.21
CA ASP A 97 -1.32 11.85 2.31
C ASP A 97 -2.33 12.09 3.45
N THR A 98 -3.58 12.43 3.11
CA THR A 98 -4.66 12.67 4.08
C THR A 98 -5.49 11.44 4.44
N VAL A 99 -5.20 10.28 3.86
CA VAL A 99 -5.95 9.02 4.07
C VAL A 99 -5.17 8.05 4.94
N VAL A 100 -3.86 7.96 4.76
CA VAL A 100 -2.96 7.07 5.48
C VAL A 100 -2.00 7.91 6.33
N PHE A 101 -2.41 8.14 7.58
CA PHE A 101 -1.68 8.97 8.54
C PHE A 101 -1.80 8.41 9.97
N PRO A 102 -0.85 8.68 10.88
CA PRO A 102 0.20 9.72 10.85
C PRO A 102 1.38 9.38 9.92
N LYS A 103 1.91 10.38 9.24
CA LYS A 103 3.03 10.25 8.29
C LYS A 103 4.38 10.49 8.98
N PRO A 104 5.46 9.78 8.58
CA PRO A 104 5.49 8.68 7.62
C PRO A 104 5.07 7.33 8.23
N GLY A 105 4.79 7.28 9.54
CA GLY A 105 4.61 6.04 10.32
C GLY A 105 3.57 5.08 9.77
N ALA A 106 2.40 5.57 9.38
CA ALA A 106 1.28 4.74 8.90
C ALA A 106 1.65 3.88 7.68
N SER A 107 2.51 4.37 6.79
CA SER A 107 2.97 3.61 5.61
C SER A 107 4.28 2.86 5.82
N ARG A 108 4.92 2.97 6.98
CA ARG A 108 6.20 2.27 7.21
C ARG A 108 5.98 0.79 7.45
N LEU A 109 6.80 -0.05 6.82
CA LEU A 109 6.81 -1.50 7.02
C LEU A 109 8.21 -1.95 7.47
N ALA A 110 8.30 -2.62 8.61
CA ALA A 110 9.55 -3.17 9.11
C ALA A 110 10.13 -4.19 8.11
N GLY A 111 11.43 -4.07 7.82
CA GLY A 111 12.13 -4.93 6.85
C GLY A 111 11.99 -4.50 5.38
N ALA A 112 11.21 -3.46 5.07
CA ALA A 112 11.10 -2.90 3.71
C ALA A 112 12.00 -1.68 3.50
N SER A 113 12.27 -1.33 2.24
CA SER A 113 12.71 0.03 1.86
C SER A 113 11.54 0.99 2.01
N ASN A 114 11.64 1.92 2.95
CA ASN A 114 10.56 2.86 3.28
C ASN A 114 10.93 4.25 2.78
N VAL A 115 10.19 4.75 1.78
CA VAL A 115 10.48 6.01 1.11
C VAL A 115 9.22 6.87 1.11
N THR A 116 9.36 8.15 1.43
CA THR A 116 8.34 9.15 1.07
C THR A 116 8.78 9.87 -0.19
N VAL A 117 7.84 10.28 -1.04
CA VAL A 117 8.15 11.09 -2.24
C VAL A 117 9.02 12.31 -1.88
N GLN A 118 8.79 12.90 -0.71
CA GLN A 118 9.50 14.09 -0.23
C GLN A 118 10.93 13.79 0.26
N ASN A 119 11.32 12.52 0.43
CA ASN A 119 12.72 12.18 0.64
C ASN A 119 13.56 12.48 -0.62
N LEU A 120 12.97 12.38 -1.81
CA LEU A 120 13.63 12.74 -3.07
C LEU A 120 13.35 14.20 -3.45
N CYS A 121 12.09 14.60 -3.34
CA CYS A 121 11.64 15.91 -3.79
C CYS A 121 10.95 16.66 -2.65
N PRO A 122 11.73 17.32 -1.77
CA PRO A 122 11.19 18.09 -0.65
C PRO A 122 10.13 19.09 -1.11
N GLY A 123 8.99 19.12 -0.41
CA GLY A 123 7.89 20.04 -0.70
C GLY A 123 6.98 19.65 -1.87
N ARG A 124 7.26 18.53 -2.58
CA ARG A 124 6.40 18.08 -3.69
C ARG A 124 5.01 17.65 -3.16
N PRO A 125 3.90 18.29 -3.60
CA PRO A 125 2.57 18.04 -3.07
C PRO A 125 1.92 16.82 -3.72
N VAL A 126 2.12 15.64 -3.14
CA VAL A 126 1.54 14.38 -3.65
C VAL A 126 0.60 13.78 -2.61
N GLU A 127 -0.68 13.77 -2.87
CA GLU A 127 -1.70 13.16 -2.02
C GLU A 127 -1.91 11.66 -2.28
N HIS A 128 -2.70 11.02 -1.40
CA HIS A 128 -3.00 9.59 -1.40
C HIS A 128 -3.30 9.00 -2.79
N GLY A 129 -4.26 9.58 -3.49
CA GLY A 129 -4.66 9.11 -4.83
C GLY A 129 -3.68 9.56 -5.92
N THR A 130 -3.04 10.72 -5.76
CA THR A 130 -2.15 11.26 -6.80
C THR A 130 -0.80 10.55 -6.88
N LEU A 131 -0.42 9.75 -5.87
CA LEU A 131 0.70 8.81 -5.96
C LEU A 131 0.61 7.91 -7.21
N LEU A 132 -0.61 7.53 -7.63
CA LEU A 132 -0.82 6.66 -8.79
C LEU A 132 -0.38 7.27 -10.12
N VAL A 133 -0.33 8.60 -10.20
CA VAL A 133 -0.04 9.33 -11.44
C VAL A 133 1.23 10.18 -11.34
N ASP A 134 1.85 10.23 -10.17
CA ASP A 134 2.99 11.08 -9.87
C ASP A 134 4.29 10.59 -10.54
N GLY A 135 5.04 11.50 -11.16
CA GLY A 135 6.27 11.17 -11.87
C GLY A 135 7.39 10.61 -10.97
N VAL A 136 7.57 11.17 -9.77
CA VAL A 136 8.60 10.70 -8.82
C VAL A 136 8.26 9.33 -8.26
N THR A 137 6.98 9.12 -7.96
CA THR A 137 6.44 7.81 -7.53
C THR A 137 6.66 6.76 -8.61
N TYR A 138 6.40 7.10 -9.87
CA TYR A 138 6.73 6.23 -11.00
C TYR A 138 8.21 5.88 -11.05
N ARG A 139 9.13 6.84 -10.85
CA ARG A 139 10.57 6.56 -10.81
C ARG A 139 10.95 5.61 -9.68
N LEU A 140 10.35 5.76 -8.50
CA LEU A 140 10.56 4.83 -7.37
C LEU A 140 10.06 3.42 -7.68
N VAL A 141 8.87 3.30 -8.28
CA VAL A 141 8.33 2.00 -8.70
C VAL A 141 9.25 1.37 -9.75
N MET A 142 9.60 2.11 -10.79
CA MET A 142 10.45 1.58 -11.85
C MET A 142 11.84 1.21 -11.34
N ASP A 143 12.39 1.97 -10.40
CA ASP A 143 13.67 1.64 -9.77
C ASP A 143 13.62 0.29 -9.06
N ALA A 144 12.57 0.01 -8.26
CA ALA A 144 12.35 -1.33 -7.68
C ALA A 144 12.22 -2.41 -8.76
N LEU A 145 11.43 -2.17 -9.81
CA LEU A 145 11.12 -3.18 -10.82
C LEU A 145 12.27 -3.49 -11.79
N THR A 146 13.31 -2.64 -11.85
CA THR A 146 14.39 -2.76 -12.86
C THR A 146 15.77 -2.98 -12.27
N HIS A 147 15.89 -3.03 -10.94
CA HIS A 147 17.14 -3.31 -10.25
C HIS A 147 16.98 -4.46 -9.25
N GLY A 148 18.09 -5.08 -8.87
CA GLY A 148 18.09 -6.05 -7.79
C GLY A 148 17.89 -5.36 -6.44
N GLY A 149 16.98 -5.89 -5.62
CA GLY A 149 16.64 -5.31 -4.33
C GLY A 149 15.50 -4.28 -4.43
N PRO A 150 15.03 -3.75 -3.29
CA PRO A 150 13.94 -2.78 -3.28
C PRO A 150 14.38 -1.42 -3.87
N ALA A 151 13.43 -0.50 -4.01
CA ALA A 151 13.73 0.85 -4.49
C ALA A 151 14.78 1.53 -3.61
N ASP A 152 15.73 2.21 -4.25
CA ASP A 152 16.78 2.99 -3.61
C ASP A 152 16.71 4.43 -4.14
N PRO A 153 16.27 5.39 -3.30
CA PRO A 153 16.29 6.81 -3.64
C PRO A 153 17.61 7.31 -4.20
N ALA A 154 18.76 6.75 -3.78
CA ALA A 154 20.08 7.19 -4.24
C ALA A 154 20.34 6.89 -5.73
N ARG A 155 19.62 5.93 -6.33
CA ARG A 155 19.69 5.63 -7.77
C ARG A 155 18.87 6.62 -8.60
N ILE A 156 17.98 7.39 -7.97
CA ILE A 156 17.07 8.30 -8.63
C ILE A 156 17.62 9.72 -8.50
N GLY A 157 18.12 10.27 -9.60
CA GLY A 157 18.64 11.63 -9.63
C GLY A 157 17.55 12.70 -9.40
N ASN A 158 17.97 13.87 -8.90
CA ASN A 158 17.08 15.01 -8.60
C ASN A 158 16.30 15.54 -9.82
N SER A 159 16.72 15.22 -11.05
CA SER A 159 15.98 15.56 -12.26
C SER A 159 14.56 14.97 -12.27
N ALA A 160 14.34 13.84 -11.57
CA ALA A 160 13.01 13.25 -11.39
C ALA A 160 12.00 14.24 -10.77
N CYS A 161 12.47 15.20 -9.97
CA CYS A 161 11.58 16.19 -9.34
C CYS A 161 10.88 17.13 -10.32
N SER A 162 11.41 17.28 -11.55
CA SER A 162 10.77 18.05 -12.62
C SER A 162 9.68 17.28 -13.37
N GLU A 163 9.55 15.96 -13.16
CA GLU A 163 8.54 15.14 -13.81
C GLU A 163 7.22 15.31 -13.08
N THR A 164 6.24 15.98 -13.68
CA THR A 164 4.92 16.18 -13.05
C THR A 164 4.15 14.87 -12.94
N PHE A 165 4.10 14.12 -14.02
CA PHE A 165 3.28 12.91 -14.14
C PHE A 165 4.10 11.73 -14.66
N MET A 166 3.63 10.53 -14.39
CA MET A 166 4.16 9.32 -15.02
C MET A 166 3.95 9.36 -16.54
N PRO A 167 4.80 8.68 -17.34
CA PRO A 167 4.60 8.60 -18.78
C PRO A 167 3.33 7.81 -19.13
N HIS A 168 2.74 8.13 -20.28
CA HIS A 168 1.59 7.40 -20.86
C HIS A 168 0.31 7.39 -20.01
N ILE A 169 0.02 8.45 -19.24
CA ILE A 169 -1.30 8.62 -18.62
C ILE A 169 -2.36 8.68 -19.70
N ASP A 170 -3.36 7.81 -19.60
CA ASP A 170 -4.58 7.88 -20.39
C ASP A 170 -5.59 8.84 -19.71
N PRO A 171 -5.92 9.98 -20.34
CA PRO A 171 -6.92 10.91 -19.80
C PRO A 171 -8.31 10.27 -19.61
N ALA A 172 -8.67 9.27 -20.43
CA ALA A 172 -9.94 8.56 -20.29
C ALA A 172 -9.94 7.67 -19.03
N GLY A 173 -8.81 7.01 -18.73
CA GLY A 173 -8.58 6.28 -17.49
C GLY A 173 -8.70 7.16 -16.23
N VAL A 174 -8.29 8.42 -16.29
CA VAL A 174 -8.50 9.37 -15.17
C VAL A 174 -9.99 9.60 -14.94
N THR A 175 -10.78 9.72 -16.00
CA THR A 175 -12.23 9.92 -15.87
C THR A 175 -12.93 8.68 -15.33
N SER A 176 -12.52 7.48 -15.74
CA SER A 176 -13.11 6.23 -15.22
C SER A 176 -12.82 6.00 -13.74
N SER A 177 -11.70 6.51 -13.22
CA SER A 177 -11.36 6.44 -11.80
C SER A 177 -12.40 7.14 -10.89
N VAL A 178 -13.14 8.13 -11.40
CA VAL A 178 -14.20 8.82 -10.66
C VAL A 178 -15.30 7.84 -10.24
N MET A 179 -15.68 6.92 -11.13
CA MET A 179 -16.70 5.91 -10.82
C MET A 179 -16.20 4.93 -9.77
N THR A 180 -14.93 4.51 -9.83
CA THR A 180 -14.31 3.66 -8.81
C THR A 180 -14.30 4.32 -7.45
N LEU A 181 -13.87 5.59 -7.38
CA LEU A 181 -13.85 6.38 -6.14
C LEU A 181 -15.26 6.59 -5.59
N THR A 182 -16.24 6.84 -6.45
CA THR A 182 -17.64 6.98 -6.05
C THR A 182 -18.16 5.69 -5.43
N SER A 183 -17.95 4.54 -6.09
CA SER A 183 -18.36 3.23 -5.59
C SER A 183 -17.72 2.89 -4.25
N LEU A 184 -16.42 3.21 -4.08
CA LEU A 184 -15.73 3.06 -2.81
C LEU A 184 -16.37 3.92 -1.72
N ALA A 185 -16.57 5.21 -1.99
CA ALA A 185 -17.19 6.14 -1.03
C ALA A 185 -18.60 5.70 -0.63
N THR A 186 -19.43 5.30 -1.60
CA THR A 186 -20.78 4.81 -1.34
C THR A 186 -20.77 3.52 -0.51
N GLY A 187 -19.86 2.59 -0.81
CA GLY A 187 -19.76 1.33 -0.05
C GLY A 187 -19.29 1.54 1.38
N LEU A 188 -18.34 2.46 1.61
CA LEU A 188 -17.89 2.83 2.95
C LEU A 188 -18.98 3.55 3.76
N ALA A 189 -19.79 4.36 3.10
CA ALA A 189 -20.85 5.15 3.72
C ALA A 189 -22.18 4.39 3.88
N ASP A 190 -22.32 3.19 3.30
CA ASP A 190 -23.55 2.40 3.37
C ASP A 190 -23.71 1.74 4.76
N PRO A 191 -24.65 2.20 5.60
CA PRO A 191 -24.84 1.65 6.93
C PRO A 191 -25.35 0.21 6.92
N ALA A 192 -25.92 -0.27 5.81
CA ALA A 192 -26.37 -1.65 5.69
C ALA A 192 -25.20 -2.66 5.79
N GLY A 193 -23.98 -2.22 5.46
CA GLY A 193 -22.76 -3.03 5.57
C GLY A 193 -21.96 -2.81 6.85
N TRP A 194 -22.39 -1.92 7.76
CA TRP A 194 -21.62 -1.59 8.95
C TRP A 194 -21.69 -2.66 10.03
N VAL A 195 -20.58 -2.80 10.75
CA VAL A 195 -20.43 -3.73 11.88
C VAL A 195 -19.95 -2.97 13.12
N SER A 196 -20.17 -3.55 14.31
CA SER A 196 -19.85 -2.91 15.60
C SER A 196 -18.45 -3.22 16.14
N HIS A 197 -17.71 -4.09 15.48
CA HIS A 197 -16.37 -4.52 15.87
C HIS A 197 -15.64 -5.07 14.64
N GLU A 198 -14.33 -5.21 14.77
CA GLU A 198 -13.51 -5.82 13.74
C GLU A 198 -13.93 -7.27 13.47
N PRO A 199 -14.11 -7.67 12.21
CA PRO A 199 -14.37 -9.07 11.86
C PRO A 199 -13.27 -9.99 12.40
N PRO A 200 -13.61 -11.25 12.77
CA PRO A 200 -12.63 -12.19 13.28
C PRO A 200 -11.55 -12.48 12.22
N LEU A 201 -10.32 -12.64 12.70
CA LEU A 201 -9.21 -13.03 11.84
C LEU A 201 -9.43 -14.41 11.22
N PRO A 202 -8.93 -14.65 10.00
CA PRO A 202 -8.85 -15.99 9.45
C PRO A 202 -8.04 -16.92 10.37
N ALA A 203 -8.41 -18.20 10.44
CA ALA A 203 -7.76 -19.18 11.32
C ALA A 203 -6.23 -19.25 11.14
N TYR A 204 -5.74 -19.10 9.90
CA TYR A 204 -4.31 -19.12 9.61
C TYR A 204 -3.53 -17.93 10.22
N ALA A 205 -4.23 -16.85 10.56
CA ALA A 205 -3.62 -15.65 11.11
C ALA A 205 -3.59 -15.63 12.65
N GLY A 206 -4.40 -16.49 13.30
CA GLY A 206 -4.45 -16.62 14.77
C GLY A 206 -3.41 -17.57 15.37
N SER A 207 -2.69 -18.34 14.56
CA SER A 207 -1.65 -19.27 15.03
C SER A 207 -0.30 -18.56 15.18
N PRO A 208 0.50 -18.87 16.22
CA PRO A 208 1.88 -18.40 16.30
C PRO A 208 2.69 -18.85 15.07
N PRO A 209 3.72 -18.08 14.67
CA PRO A 209 4.55 -18.38 13.52
C PRO A 209 5.28 -19.72 13.61
#